data_AF-A0A354XBT3-F1
#
_entry.id   AF-A0A354XBT3-F1
#
_cell.length_a   1.000
_cell.length_b   1.000
_cell.length_c   1.000
_cell.angle_alpha   90.00
_cell.angle_beta   90.00
_cell.angle_gamma   90.00
#
_symmetry.space_group_name_H-M   'P 1'
#
loop_
_entity.id
_entity.type
_entity.pdbx_description
1 polymer ?
#
loop_
_entity_poly.entity_id
_entity_poly.type
_entity_poly.pdbx_seq_one_letter_code
_entity_poly.pdbx_strand_id
1 'polypeptide(L)'
;MSPFAQTLLYQAKKTHAIVAWVQKHVFVLNITSFVVIVLLCGAYIVQVNQAVAKGYQMRQFEDQIDVLTLRNQQLEIAVREAKSLEHVTHAVKMMGLVQADQPDYIQSTMPSFAVAE
;
A
#
# COMPACT_ATOMS: atom_id res chain seq x y z
N MET A 1 34.68 -17.52 -55.76
CA MET A 1 33.91 -16.29 -55.44
C MET A 1 33.96 -16.09 -53.94
N SER A 2 34.28 -14.89 -53.44
CA SER A 2 34.48 -14.66 -52.00
C SER A 2 33.16 -14.77 -51.23
N PRO A 3 33.16 -15.34 -50.01
CA PRO A 3 31.96 -15.49 -49.17
C PRO A 3 31.31 -14.13 -48.82
N PHE A 4 32.11 -13.07 -48.77
CA PHE A 4 31.65 -11.69 -48.55
C PHE A 4 30.80 -11.14 -49.70
N ALA A 5 31.09 -11.51 -50.95
CA ALA A 5 30.27 -11.08 -52.09
C ALA A 5 28.89 -11.79 -52.10
N GLN A 6 28.82 -13.02 -51.57
CA GLN A 6 27.58 -13.78 -51.49
C GLN A 6 26.64 -13.22 -50.41
N THR A 7 27.16 -12.79 -49.26
CA THR A 7 26.36 -12.19 -48.18
C THR A 7 25.78 -10.83 -48.58
N LEU A 8 26.55 -9.99 -49.27
CA LEU A 8 26.08 -8.70 -49.76
C LEU A 8 24.96 -8.82 -50.82
N LEU A 9 25.12 -9.72 -51.79
CA LEU A 9 24.10 -9.97 -52.81
C LEU A 9 22.82 -10.60 -52.23
N TYR A 10 22.95 -11.45 -51.21
CA TYR A 10 21.82 -12.02 -50.49
C TYR A 10 21.05 -10.96 -49.70
N GLN A 11 21.75 -10.07 -48.99
CA GLN A 11 21.13 -8.93 -48.28
C GLN A 11 20.43 -7.97 -49.24
N ALA A 12 21.05 -7.62 -50.37
CA ALA A 12 20.45 -6.75 -51.37
C ALA A 12 19.16 -7.34 -51.95
N LYS A 13 19.14 -8.65 -52.28
CA LYS A 13 17.91 -9.31 -52.78
C LYS A 13 16.82 -9.34 -51.71
N LYS A 14 17.18 -9.56 -50.44
CA LYS A 14 16.22 -9.61 -49.33
C LYS A 14 15.58 -8.23 -49.06
N THR A 15 16.35 -7.15 -49.10
CA THR A 15 15.81 -5.78 -48.94
C THR A 15 14.87 -5.40 -50.08
N HIS A 16 15.23 -5.71 -51.33
CA HIS A 16 14.34 -5.48 -52.47
C HIS A 16 13.04 -6.30 -52.40
N ALA A 17 13.10 -7.56 -51.96
CA ALA A 17 11.92 -8.39 -51.77
C ALA A 17 10.98 -7.85 -50.68
N ILE A 18 11.55 -7.34 -49.57
CA ILE A 18 10.76 -6.72 -48.49
C ILE A 18 10.10 -5.43 -48.98
N VAL A 19 10.85 -4.55 -49.67
CA VAL A 19 10.31 -3.30 -50.20
C VAL A 19 9.20 -3.55 -51.22
N ALA A 20 9.38 -4.52 -52.13
CA ALA A 20 8.34 -4.89 -53.10
C ALA A 20 7.10 -5.48 -52.43
N TRP A 21 7.27 -6.28 -51.37
CA TRP A 21 6.16 -6.82 -50.58
C TRP A 21 5.40 -5.72 -49.84
N VAL A 22 6.11 -4.77 -49.22
CA VAL A 22 5.51 -3.61 -48.54
C VAL A 22 4.75 -2.77 -49.54
N GLN A 23 5.34 -2.44 -50.69
CA GLN A 23 4.68 -1.68 -51.77
C GLN A 23 3.38 -2.35 -52.24
N LYS A 24 3.36 -3.68 -52.37
CA LYS A 24 2.16 -4.44 -52.74
C LYS A 24 1.06 -4.38 -51.66
N HIS A 25 1.42 -4.25 -50.39
CA HIS A 25 0.49 -4.31 -49.26
C HIS A 25 0.32 -2.98 -48.50
N VAL A 26 0.81 -1.84 -49.04
CA VAL A 26 0.71 -0.51 -48.38
C VAL A 26 -0.71 -0.18 -47.97
N PHE A 27 -1.69 -0.47 -48.84
CA PHE A 27 -3.09 -0.18 -48.56
C PHE A 27 -3.61 -0.93 -47.34
N VAL A 28 -3.34 -2.23 -47.23
CA VAL A 28 -3.75 -3.08 -46.10
C VAL A 28 -3.01 -2.67 -44.82
N LEU A 29 -1.71 -2.34 -44.93
CA LEU A 29 -0.92 -1.88 -43.79
C LEU A 29 -1.42 -0.54 -43.25
N ASN A 30 -1.76 0.41 -44.12
CA ASN A 30 -2.31 1.71 -43.72
C ASN A 30 -3.70 1.59 -43.07
N ILE A 31 -4.57 0.74 -43.60
CA ILE A 31 -5.88 0.51 -42.96
C ILE A 31 -5.70 -0.17 -41.61
N THR A 32 -4.87 -1.21 -41.54
CA THR A 32 -4.62 -1.92 -40.29
C THR A 32 -4.01 -0.99 -39.24
N SER A 33 -3.01 -0.18 -39.62
CA SER A 33 -2.39 0.77 -38.69
C SER A 33 -3.38 1.83 -38.23
N PHE A 34 -4.24 2.34 -39.11
CA PHE A 34 -5.29 3.28 -38.75
C PHE A 34 -6.28 2.66 -37.75
N VAL A 35 -6.75 1.44 -38.00
CA VAL A 35 -7.66 0.73 -37.07
C VAL A 35 -6.99 0.52 -35.71
N VAL A 36 -5.72 0.12 -35.68
CA VAL A 36 -4.97 -0.05 -34.43
C VAL A 36 -4.87 1.27 -33.67
N ILE A 37 -4.56 2.38 -34.35
CA ILE A 37 -4.49 3.70 -33.72
C ILE A 37 -5.84 4.09 -33.12
N VAL A 38 -6.94 3.90 -33.85
CA VAL A 38 -8.29 4.20 -33.37
C VAL A 38 -8.62 3.38 -32.12
N LEU A 39 -8.29 2.09 -32.12
CA LEU A 39 -8.49 1.21 -30.95
C LEU A 39 -7.64 1.66 -29.75
N LEU A 40 -6.38 2.03 -29.97
CA LEU A 40 -5.51 2.55 -28.90
C LEU A 40 -6.05 3.86 -28.31
N CYS A 41 -6.52 4.78 -29.16
CA CYS A 41 -7.16 6.01 -28.69
C CYS A 41 -8.42 5.72 -27.86
N GLY A 42 -9.28 4.81 -28.32
CA GLY A 42 -10.48 4.41 -27.57
C GLY A 42 -10.12 3.76 -26.22
N ALA A 43 -9.17 2.84 -26.22
CA ALA A 43 -8.68 2.20 -25.00
C ALA A 43 -8.07 3.20 -24.02
N TYR A 44 -7.33 4.20 -24.51
CA TYR A 44 -6.75 5.26 -23.70
C TYR A 44 -7.81 6.09 -22.98
N ILE A 45 -8.88 6.48 -23.68
CA ILE A 45 -10.00 7.22 -23.08
C ILE A 45 -10.64 6.40 -21.94
N VAL A 46 -10.89 5.11 -22.18
CA VAL A 46 -11.44 4.22 -21.14
C VAL A 46 -10.48 4.11 -19.95
N GLN A 47 -9.18 3.98 -20.20
CA GLN A 47 -8.16 3.89 -19.15
C GLN A 47 -8.12 5.15 -18.29
N VAL A 48 -8.16 6.34 -18.92
CA VAL A 48 -8.19 7.63 -18.20
C VAL A 48 -9.45 7.73 -17.34
N ASN A 49 -10.61 7.38 -17.87
CA ASN A 49 -11.87 7.44 -17.11
C ASN A 49 -11.86 6.48 -15.91
N GLN A 50 -11.31 5.28 -16.06
CA GLN A 50 -11.13 4.36 -14.95
C GLN A 50 -10.12 4.86 -13.91
N ALA A 51 -9.04 5.52 -14.34
CA ALA A 51 -8.07 6.11 -13.44
C ALA A 51 -8.69 7.23 -12.60
N VAL A 52 -9.53 8.07 -13.19
CA VAL A 52 -10.29 9.11 -12.47
C VAL A 52 -11.22 8.49 -11.43
N ALA A 53 -11.98 7.45 -11.79
CA ALA A 53 -12.85 6.75 -10.85
C ALA A 53 -12.08 6.15 -9.66
N LYS A 54 -10.91 5.55 -9.92
CA LYS A 54 -10.00 5.04 -8.88
C LYS A 54 -9.43 6.16 -8.01
N GLY A 55 -9.16 7.33 -8.57
CA GLY A 55 -8.73 8.51 -7.80
C GLY A 55 -9.77 8.93 -6.77
N TYR A 56 -11.06 8.97 -7.14
CA TYR A 56 -12.14 9.24 -6.18
C TYR A 56 -12.24 8.19 -5.08
N GLN A 57 -12.10 6.91 -5.42
CA GLN A 57 -12.08 5.83 -4.42
C GLN A 57 -10.89 5.96 -3.47
N MET A 58 -9.71 6.30 -4.00
CA MET A 58 -8.52 6.53 -3.19
C MET A 58 -8.74 7.68 -2.21
N ARG A 59 -9.35 8.77 -2.69
CA ARG A 59 -9.69 9.89 -1.81
C ARG A 59 -10.67 9.51 -0.70
N GLN A 60 -11.68 8.69 -1.01
CA GLN A 60 -12.59 8.17 0.02
C GLN A 60 -11.90 7.27 1.04
N PHE A 61 -10.88 6.51 0.63
CA PHE A 61 -10.09 5.70 1.56
C PHE A 61 -9.19 6.59 2.43
N GLU A 62 -8.57 7.63 1.88
CA GLU A 62 -7.82 8.63 2.66
C GLU A 62 -8.71 9.27 3.74
N ASP A 63 -9.90 9.76 3.36
CA ASP A 63 -10.82 10.39 4.30
C ASP A 63 -11.26 9.42 5.42
N GLN A 64 -11.46 8.13 5.09
CA GLN A 64 -11.78 7.10 6.09
C GLN A 64 -10.61 6.82 7.05
N ILE A 65 -9.38 6.77 6.53
CA ILE A 65 -8.17 6.59 7.34
C ILE A 65 -7.99 7.77 8.29
N ASP A 66 -8.18 8.99 7.82
CA ASP A 66 -8.06 10.20 8.64
C ASP A 66 -9.09 10.21 9.78
N VAL A 67 -10.35 9.89 9.48
CA VAL A 67 -11.41 9.76 10.50
C VAL A 67 -11.07 8.67 11.51
N LEU A 68 -10.60 7.51 11.05
CA LEU A 68 -10.26 6.39 11.93
C LEU A 68 -9.06 6.71 12.83
N THR A 69 -8.07 7.42 12.29
CA THR A 69 -6.88 7.88 13.00
C THR A 69 -7.26 8.88 14.10
N LEU A 70 -8.11 9.85 13.78
CA LEU A 70 -8.63 10.80 14.77
C LEU A 70 -9.41 10.10 15.88
N ARG A 71 -10.28 9.13 15.54
CA ARG A 71 -11.01 8.35 16.55
C ARG A 71 -10.07 7.54 17.44
N ASN A 72 -9.01 6.97 16.88
CA ASN A 72 -8.02 6.22 17.65
C ASN A 72 -7.29 7.13 18.65
N GLN A 73 -6.85 8.31 18.21
CA GLN A 73 -6.23 9.31 19.08
C GLN A 73 -7.18 9.74 20.21
N GLN A 74 -8.46 9.98 19.92
CA GLN A 74 -9.44 10.31 20.96
C GLN A 74 -9.61 9.17 21.96
N LEU A 75 -9.67 7.93 21.49
CA LEU A 75 -9.74 6.76 22.37
C LEU A 75 -8.50 6.64 23.26
N GLU A 76 -7.31 6.89 22.69
CA GLU A 76 -6.06 6.85 23.42
C GLU A 76 -6.02 7.91 24.53
N ILE A 77 -6.50 9.12 24.25
CA ILE A 77 -6.64 10.18 25.25
C ILE A 77 -7.60 9.73 26.36
N ALA A 78 -8.78 9.21 26.02
CA ALA A 78 -9.74 8.72 27.01
C ALA A 78 -9.18 7.59 27.89
N VAL A 79 -8.42 6.67 27.31
CA VAL A 79 -7.73 5.59 28.05
C VAL A 79 -6.67 6.18 28.99
N ARG A 80 -5.91 7.17 28.54
CA ARG A 80 -4.90 7.84 29.38
C ARG A 80 -5.54 8.63 30.51
N GLU A 81 -6.67 9.29 30.26
CA GLU A 81 -7.45 9.98 31.28
C GLU A 81 -8.00 9.01 32.32
N ALA A 82 -8.58 7.89 31.89
CA ALA A 82 -9.08 6.85 32.80
C ALA A 82 -7.96 6.17 33.61
N LYS A 83 -6.79 5.99 33.00
CA LYS A 83 -5.59 5.45 33.66
C LYS A 83 -4.79 6.52 34.42
N SER A 84 -5.19 7.79 34.37
CA SER A 84 -4.42 8.84 35.01
C SER A 84 -4.43 8.61 36.52
N LEU A 85 -3.29 8.86 37.16
CA LEU A 85 -3.13 8.67 38.60
C LEU A 85 -4.15 9.51 39.38
N GLU A 86 -4.54 10.67 38.84
CA GLU A 86 -5.58 11.56 39.36
C GLU A 86 -6.96 10.89 39.34
N HIS A 87 -7.36 10.25 38.24
CA HIS A 87 -8.61 9.49 38.17
C HIS A 87 -8.61 8.29 39.11
N VAL A 88 -7.49 7.56 39.19
CA VAL A 88 -7.33 6.42 40.09
C VAL A 88 -7.42 6.88 41.55
N THR A 89 -6.68 7.93 41.93
CA THR A 89 -6.73 8.47 43.30
C THR A 89 -8.10 9.03 43.66
N HIS A 90 -8.80 9.70 42.73
CA HIS A 90 -10.16 10.17 42.95
C HIS A 90 -11.15 8.99 43.13
N ALA A 91 -11.06 7.95 42.31
CA ALA A 91 -11.90 6.76 42.42
C ALA A 91 -11.65 6.00 43.74
N VAL A 92 -10.38 5.82 44.12
CA VAL A 92 -9.97 5.20 45.39
C VAL A 92 -10.48 6.01 46.59
N LYS A 93 -10.41 7.34 46.52
CA LYS A 93 -10.97 8.23 47.55
C LYS A 93 -12.49 8.16 47.66
N MET A 94 -13.23 8.03 46.55
CA MET A 94 -14.69 7.80 46.57
C MET A 94 -15.07 6.44 47.17
N MET A 95 -14.20 5.43 47.04
CA MET A 95 -14.40 4.11 47.67
C MET A 95 -14.07 4.11 49.18
N GLY A 96 -13.82 5.28 49.77
CA GLY A 96 -13.51 5.43 51.20
C GLY A 96 -12.10 5.00 51.57
N LEU A 97 -11.23 4.76 50.59
CA LEU A 97 -9.84 4.40 50.81
C LEU A 97 -9.02 5.68 51.05
N VAL A 98 -8.24 5.71 52.13
CA VAL A 98 -7.45 6.86 52.58
C VAL A 98 -5.97 6.57 52.35
N GLN A 99 -5.17 7.60 52.08
CA GLN A 99 -3.74 7.48 51.87
C GLN A 99 -3.08 6.92 53.14
N ALA A 100 -2.37 5.79 53.02
CA ALA A 100 -1.69 5.15 54.13
C ALA A 100 -0.31 5.81 54.34
N ASP A 101 -0.16 6.58 55.42
CA ASP A 101 1.10 7.29 55.74
C ASP A 101 2.24 6.33 56.12
N GLN A 102 1.93 5.18 56.72
CA GLN A 102 2.87 4.10 57.00
C GLN A 102 2.18 2.74 56.86
N PRO A 103 2.50 1.96 55.82
CA PRO A 103 2.01 0.59 55.72
C PRO A 103 2.67 -0.25 56.82
N ASP A 104 1.89 -0.65 57.82
CA ASP A 104 2.34 -1.59 58.85
C ASP A 104 2.25 -3.01 58.28
N TYR A 105 3.37 -3.49 57.75
CA TYR A 105 3.46 -4.83 57.20
C TYR A 105 3.56 -5.83 58.35
N ILE A 106 2.55 -6.67 58.52
CA ILE A 106 2.62 -7.79 59.45
C ILE A 106 3.69 -8.76 58.93
N GLN A 107 4.88 -8.71 59.52
CA GLN A 107 5.89 -9.73 59.27
C GLN A 107 5.42 -11.03 59.91
N SER A 108 4.98 -11.98 59.08
CA SER A 108 4.77 -13.35 59.52
C SER A 108 6.12 -13.94 59.88
N THR A 109 6.49 -13.86 61.16
CA THR A 109 7.66 -14.54 61.74
C THR A 109 7.37 -16.04 61.83
N MET A 110 7.12 -16.69 60.70
CA MET A 110 7.22 -18.14 60.62
C MET A 110 8.69 -18.48 60.33
N PRO A 111 9.37 -19.24 61.20
CA PRO A 111 10.73 -19.67 60.91
C PRO A 111 10.73 -20.55 59.66
N SER A 112 11.38 -20.05 58.61
CA SER A 112 11.62 -20.78 57.36
C SER A 112 12.87 -21.63 57.53
N PHE A 113 12.73 -22.95 57.48
CA PHE A 113 13.85 -23.88 57.46
C PHE A 113 14.09 -24.33 56.02
N ALA A 114 15.32 -24.14 55.51
CA ALA A 114 15.76 -24.68 54.23
C ALA A 114 16.60 -25.94 54.48
N VAL A 115 16.29 -27.03 53.79
CA VAL A 115 17.13 -28.23 53.75
C VAL A 115 18.27 -27.95 52.78
N ALA A 116 19.51 -28.03 53.27
CA ALA A 116 20.69 -28.03 52.43
C ALA A 116 20.85 -29.43 51.83
N GLU A 117 20.76 -29.53 50.50
CA GLU A 117 21.33 -30.63 49.72
C GLU A 117 22.71 -30.22 49.17
#